data_AF-A0A8H4CCG9-F1
#
_entry.id   AF-A0A8H4CCG9-F1
#
_cell.length_a   1.000
_cell.length_b   1.000
_cell.length_c   1.000
_cell.angle_alpha   90.00
_cell.angle_beta   90.00
_cell.angle_gamma   90.00
#
_symmetry.space_group_name_H-M   'P 1'
#
loop_
_entity.id
_entity.type
_entity.pdbx_description
1 polymer ?
#
loop_
_entity_poly.entity_id
_entity_poly.type
_entity_poly.pdbx_seq_one_letter_code
_entity_poly.pdbx_strand_id
1 'polypeptide(L)'
;HVSVWLPPTCYDRAVAEKSESNFTDLYPAAAGRTTFPLFWDAAMTRRATLEDVMLTAFENIENDEVDFYVAWEFHRAHCLHLWRLTVSAMHRLDRGEKDVGVYYRCVDPEHAWHCNKIMINGDTRDPDDITSIAPGVGKCVVLNRA
;
A
#
# COMPACT_ATOMS: atom_id res chain seq x y z
N HIS A 1 5.58 -4.67 2.81
CA HIS A 1 5.42 -3.52 1.87
C HIS A 1 6.42 -3.62 0.73
N VAL A 2 5.98 -4.04 -0.47
CA VAL A 2 6.89 -4.24 -1.63
C VAL A 2 6.82 -3.07 -2.63
N SER A 3 5.78 -2.23 -2.57
CA SER A 3 5.60 -1.14 -3.53
C SER A 3 6.39 0.13 -3.19
N VAL A 4 6.68 0.42 -1.93
CA VAL A 4 7.23 1.73 -1.55
C VAL A 4 8.17 1.65 -0.33
N TRP A 5 9.33 2.32 -0.43
CA TRP A 5 10.17 2.60 0.74
C TRP A 5 9.62 3.79 1.53
N LEU A 6 9.34 3.61 2.83
CA LEU A 6 8.77 4.65 3.68
C LEU A 6 9.83 5.25 4.61
N PRO A 7 9.94 6.59 4.70
CA PRO A 7 10.69 7.24 5.76
C PRO A 7 10.25 6.76 7.16
N PRO A 8 11.17 6.63 8.15
CA PRO A 8 10.83 6.18 9.50
C PRO A 8 9.71 6.99 10.17
N THR A 9 9.61 8.28 9.85
CA THR A 9 8.60 9.18 10.42
C THR A 9 7.17 8.83 10.04
N CYS A 10 6.94 8.19 8.88
CA CYS A 10 5.62 7.69 8.48
C CYS A 10 5.45 6.17 8.66
N TYR A 11 6.45 5.48 9.23
CA TYR A 11 6.35 4.05 9.46
C TYR A 11 5.56 3.75 10.73
N ASP A 12 4.36 3.19 10.57
CA ASP A 12 3.55 2.70 11.68
C ASP A 12 3.75 1.19 11.86
N ARG A 13 4.59 0.83 12.85
CA ARG A 13 4.91 -0.58 13.15
C ARG A 13 3.67 -1.39 13.48
N ALA A 14 2.74 -0.85 14.28
CA ALA A 14 1.57 -1.60 14.72
C ALA A 14 0.64 -1.93 13.53
N VAL A 15 0.49 -0.99 12.60
CA VAL A 15 -0.26 -1.22 11.36
C VAL A 15 0.47 -2.20 10.45
N ALA A 16 1.79 -2.10 10.30
CA ALA A 16 2.59 -3.02 9.49
C ALA A 16 2.49 -4.47 10.00
N GLU A 17 2.74 -4.69 11.29
CA GLU A 17 2.65 -6.02 11.93
C GLU A 17 1.25 -6.63 11.78
N LYS A 18 0.19 -5.83 11.92
CA LYS A 18 -1.19 -6.29 11.73
C LYS A 18 -1.53 -6.56 10.25
N SER A 19 -0.87 -5.87 9.32
CA SER A 19 -1.07 -6.06 7.88
C SER A 19 -0.33 -7.28 7.35
N GLU A 20 0.71 -7.73 8.06
CA GLU A 20 1.53 -8.90 7.69
C GLU A 20 1.19 -10.14 8.56
N SER A 21 0.21 -10.05 9.44
CA SER A 21 -0.11 -11.09 10.42
C SER A 21 -1.04 -12.17 9.86
N ASN A 22 -0.63 -13.43 10.06
CA ASN A 22 -1.42 -14.61 9.69
C ASN A 22 -2.62 -14.89 10.62
N PHE A 23 -2.76 -14.13 11.71
CA PHE A 23 -3.71 -14.42 12.78
C PHE A 23 -4.85 -13.39 12.86
N THR A 24 -4.94 -12.50 11.88
CA THR A 24 -6.05 -11.54 11.84
C THR A 24 -7.24 -12.17 11.13
N ASP A 25 -8.46 -11.74 11.47
CA ASP A 25 -9.70 -12.12 10.76
C ASP A 25 -9.64 -11.77 9.25
N LEU A 26 -8.66 -10.95 8.89
CA LEU A 26 -8.39 -10.49 7.55
C LEU A 26 -7.36 -11.38 6.85
N TYR A 27 -6.76 -12.39 7.48
CA TYR A 27 -5.78 -13.30 6.85
C TYR A 27 -6.25 -13.96 5.53
N PRO A 28 -7.52 -14.38 5.37
CA PRO A 28 -7.99 -14.91 4.08
C PRO A 28 -8.16 -13.83 3.00
N ALA A 29 -8.32 -12.57 3.43
CA ALA A 29 -8.72 -11.43 2.63
C ALA A 29 -7.55 -10.44 2.34
N ALA A 30 -6.57 -10.45 3.22
CA ALA A 30 -5.42 -9.59 3.32
C ALA A 30 -4.35 -10.49 3.92
N ALA A 31 -3.74 -11.25 3.01
CA ALA A 31 -2.38 -11.73 3.07
C ALA A 31 -1.72 -11.58 4.45
N GLY A 32 -1.46 -12.71 5.10
CA GLY A 32 -0.47 -12.74 6.16
C GLY A 32 0.92 -12.40 5.60
N ARG A 33 1.97 -13.13 5.95
CA ARG A 33 3.29 -13.00 5.32
C ARG A 33 3.30 -13.36 3.81
N THR A 34 2.19 -13.25 3.09
CA THR A 34 2.08 -13.51 1.66
C THR A 34 2.90 -12.46 0.91
N THR A 35 3.97 -12.93 0.28
CA THR A 35 4.68 -12.18 -0.75
C THR A 35 3.87 -12.28 -2.04
N PHE A 36 3.15 -11.22 -2.39
CA PHE A 36 2.48 -11.16 -3.67
C PHE A 36 3.53 -11.16 -4.79
N PRO A 37 3.49 -12.11 -5.74
CA PRO A 37 4.35 -12.07 -6.90
C PRO A 37 4.04 -10.81 -7.71
N LEU A 38 5.09 -10.14 -8.15
CA LEU A 38 5.04 -9.02 -9.09
C LEU A 38 5.46 -9.54 -10.46
N PHE A 39 4.89 -9.01 -11.53
CA PHE A 39 5.15 -9.45 -12.90
C PHE A 39 5.45 -8.26 -13.79
N TRP A 40 6.31 -8.49 -14.77
CA TRP A 40 6.64 -7.49 -15.78
C TRP A 40 5.58 -7.36 -16.89
N ASP A 41 4.68 -8.34 -16.99
CA ASP A 41 3.66 -8.44 -18.04
C ASP A 41 2.27 -8.70 -17.46
N ALA A 42 1.24 -8.18 -18.14
CA ALA A 42 -0.14 -8.38 -17.76
C ALA A 42 -0.58 -9.85 -17.79
N ALA A 43 0.04 -10.68 -18.63
CA ALA A 43 -0.24 -12.12 -18.66
C ALA A 43 0.34 -12.87 -17.43
N MET A 44 1.04 -12.17 -16.54
CA MET A 44 1.64 -12.71 -15.31
C MET A 44 2.56 -13.92 -15.56
N THR A 45 3.33 -13.87 -16.65
CA THR A 45 4.23 -14.97 -17.05
C THR A 45 5.69 -14.72 -16.68
N ARG A 46 6.13 -13.46 -16.65
CA ARG A 46 7.49 -13.03 -16.36
C ARG A 46 7.55 -12.38 -14.97
N ARG A 47 7.85 -13.20 -13.98
CA ARG A 47 7.97 -12.75 -12.59
C ARG A 47 9.12 -11.76 -12.42
N ALA A 48 8.86 -10.69 -11.66
CA ALA A 48 9.86 -9.74 -11.22
C ALA A 48 10.50 -10.18 -9.90
N THR A 49 11.76 -9.81 -9.72
CA THR A 49 12.50 -10.01 -8.46
C THR A 49 12.29 -8.84 -7.51
N LEU A 50 12.70 -8.99 -6.25
CA LEU A 50 12.73 -7.86 -5.33
C LEU A 50 13.74 -6.77 -5.78
N GLU A 51 14.86 -7.19 -6.36
CA GLU A 51 15.89 -6.28 -6.88
C GLU A 51 15.34 -5.44 -8.04
N ASP A 52 14.61 -6.07 -8.97
CA ASP A 52 13.91 -5.40 -10.07
C ASP A 52 13.05 -4.24 -9.53
N VAL A 53 12.22 -4.53 -8.53
CA VAL A 53 11.26 -3.59 -7.96
C VAL A 53 11.97 -2.46 -7.22
N MET A 54 13.07 -2.77 -6.52
CA MET A 54 13.87 -1.76 -5.83
C MET A 54 14.56 -0.82 -6.81
N LEU A 55 15.14 -1.35 -7.90
CA LEU A 55 15.78 -0.54 -8.94
C LEU A 55 14.75 0.36 -9.64
N THR A 56 13.62 -0.21 -10.05
CA THR A 56 12.54 0.56 -10.67
C THR A 56 11.97 1.62 -9.75
N ALA A 57 11.92 1.37 -8.42
CA ALA A 57 11.49 2.39 -7.46
C ALA A 57 12.40 3.63 -7.45
N PHE A 58 13.69 3.47 -7.76
CA PHE A 58 14.62 4.60 -7.93
C PHE A 58 14.45 5.27 -9.29
N GLU A 59 14.28 4.48 -10.36
CA GLU A 59 14.08 5.00 -11.72
C GLU A 59 12.81 5.84 -11.84
N ASN A 60 11.72 5.40 -11.21
CA ASN A 60 10.42 6.10 -11.15
C ASN A 60 10.47 7.43 -10.38
N ILE A 61 11.59 7.78 -9.74
CA ILE A 61 11.80 9.12 -9.18
C ILE A 61 12.13 10.12 -10.31
N GLU A 62 12.83 9.66 -11.35
CA GLU A 62 13.44 10.51 -12.38
C GLU A 62 12.68 10.47 -13.71
N ASN A 63 12.02 9.36 -14.05
CA ASN A 63 11.44 9.08 -15.38
C ASN A 63 10.00 8.54 -15.33
N ASP A 64 9.47 8.13 -16.49
CA ASP A 64 8.16 7.48 -16.68
C ASP A 64 7.87 6.38 -15.64
N GLU A 65 6.63 6.30 -15.16
CA GLU A 65 6.19 5.31 -14.17
C GLU A 65 6.18 3.91 -14.79
N VAL A 66 7.23 3.12 -14.53
CA VAL A 66 7.29 1.70 -14.88
C VAL A 66 6.45 0.91 -13.88
N ASP A 67 5.49 0.18 -14.43
CA ASP A 67 4.50 -0.59 -13.69
C ASP A 67 4.87 -2.08 -13.60
N PHE A 68 4.55 -2.69 -12.46
CA PHE A 68 4.49 -4.14 -12.28
C PHE A 68 3.05 -4.60 -12.14
N TYR A 69 2.71 -5.70 -12.79
CA TYR A 69 1.40 -6.32 -12.73
C TYR A 69 1.27 -7.23 -11.51
N VAL A 70 0.10 -7.17 -10.86
CA VAL A 70 -0.21 -7.88 -9.62
C VAL A 70 -1.64 -8.38 -9.61
N ALA A 71 -1.85 -9.48 -8.89
CA ALA A 71 -3.17 -10.01 -8.65
C ALA A 71 -4.02 -9.01 -7.82
N TRP A 72 -5.33 -9.01 -8.07
CA TRP A 72 -6.30 -8.14 -7.39
C TRP A 72 -6.18 -8.14 -5.86
N GLU A 73 -5.84 -9.28 -5.26
CA GLU A 73 -5.66 -9.42 -3.82
C GLU A 73 -4.57 -8.50 -3.26
N PHE A 74 -3.52 -8.19 -4.06
CA PHE A 74 -2.53 -7.20 -3.68
C PHE A 74 -3.18 -5.82 -3.56
N HIS A 75 -3.96 -5.40 -4.57
CA HIS A 75 -4.56 -4.08 -4.60
C HIS A 75 -5.51 -3.89 -3.41
N ARG A 76 -6.31 -4.91 -3.10
CA ARG A 76 -7.16 -4.88 -1.90
C ARG A 76 -6.35 -4.81 -0.61
N ALA A 77 -5.28 -5.59 -0.48
CA ALA A 77 -4.41 -5.55 0.69
C ALA A 77 -3.74 -4.17 0.86
N HIS A 78 -3.30 -3.56 -0.24
CA HIS A 78 -2.75 -2.20 -0.28
C HIS A 78 -3.77 -1.17 0.19
N CYS A 79 -4.99 -1.15 -0.37
CA CYS A 79 -6.04 -0.21 0.03
C CYS A 79 -6.41 -0.35 1.52
N LEU A 80 -6.51 -1.59 2.02
CA LEU A 80 -6.78 -1.84 3.43
C LEU A 80 -5.64 -1.36 4.33
N HIS A 81 -4.38 -1.58 3.92
CA HIS A 81 -3.23 -1.11 4.69
C HIS A 81 -3.26 0.42 4.83
N LEU A 82 -3.50 1.15 3.74
CA LEU A 82 -3.55 2.61 3.78
C LEU A 82 -4.73 3.14 4.57
N TRP A 83 -5.88 2.46 4.51
CA TRP A 83 -7.00 2.76 5.39
C TRP A 83 -6.60 2.62 6.87
N ARG A 84 -5.89 1.55 7.24
CA ARG A 84 -5.39 1.35 8.62
C ARG A 84 -4.37 2.42 9.02
N LEU A 85 -3.45 2.80 8.13
CA LEU A 85 -2.50 3.90 8.40
C LEU A 85 -3.24 5.21 8.68
N THR A 86 -4.26 5.51 7.87
CA THR A 86 -5.07 6.73 8.01
C THR A 86 -5.80 6.73 9.35
N VAL A 87 -6.50 5.64 9.69
CA VAL A 87 -7.21 5.49 10.97
C VAL A 87 -6.26 5.55 12.17
N SER A 88 -5.09 4.91 12.08
CA SER A 88 -4.07 4.97 13.14
C SER A 88 -3.57 6.39 13.36
N ALA A 89 -3.26 7.13 12.28
CA ALA A 89 -2.82 8.51 12.36
C ALA A 89 -3.87 9.42 13.01
N MET A 90 -5.15 9.27 12.63
CA MET A 90 -6.26 10.01 13.24
C MET A 90 -6.40 9.70 14.74
N HIS A 91 -6.33 8.43 15.15
CA HIS A 91 -6.36 8.06 16.56
C HIS A 91 -5.18 8.58 17.37
N ARG A 92 -3.99 8.73 16.76
CA ARG A 92 -2.83 9.35 17.39
C ARG A 92 -3.06 10.84 17.62
N LEU A 93 -3.57 11.55 16.61
CA LEU A 93 -3.94 12.96 16.72
C LEU A 93 -5.03 13.20 17.79
N ASP A 94 -6.06 12.35 17.84
CA ASP A 94 -7.13 12.43 18.83
C ASP A 94 -6.62 12.25 20.26
N ARG A 95 -5.60 11.42 20.45
CA ARG A 95 -4.89 11.23 21.74
C ARG A 95 -3.93 12.36 22.09
N GLY A 96 -3.84 13.40 21.26
CA GLY A 96 -3.03 14.58 21.49
C GLY A 96 -1.58 14.46 21.01
N GLU A 97 -1.25 13.42 20.25
CA GLU A 97 0.04 13.37 19.56
C GLU A 97 0.13 14.50 18.52
N LYS A 98 1.29 15.14 18.44
CA LYS A 98 1.58 16.22 17.48
C LYS A 98 2.52 15.70 16.40
N ASP A 99 2.52 16.36 15.26
CA ASP A 99 3.41 16.05 14.14
C ASP A 99 3.36 14.57 13.71
N VAL A 100 2.15 14.04 13.58
CA VAL A 100 1.92 12.63 13.22
C VAL A 100 2.26 12.43 11.74
N GLY A 101 3.40 11.79 11.49
CA GLY A 101 3.82 11.41 10.15
C GLY A 101 2.97 10.28 9.57
N VAL A 102 2.52 10.45 8.33
CA VAL A 102 1.78 9.44 7.56
C VAL A 102 2.28 9.41 6.11
N TYR A 103 2.12 8.28 5.43
CA TYR A 103 2.45 8.17 4.02
C TYR A 103 1.56 9.10 3.18
N TYR A 104 2.13 9.87 2.25
CA TYR A 104 1.42 10.94 1.54
C TYR A 104 0.17 10.48 0.79
N ARG A 105 0.16 9.24 0.27
CA ARG A 105 -1.00 8.68 -0.44
C ARG A 105 -2.20 8.41 0.48
N CYS A 106 -2.03 8.45 1.81
CA CYS A 106 -3.14 8.38 2.76
C CYS A 106 -3.92 9.70 2.84
N VAL A 107 -3.31 10.83 2.48
CA VAL A 107 -3.93 12.16 2.57
C VAL A 107 -4.22 12.76 1.19
N ASP A 108 -3.78 12.09 0.12
CA ASP A 108 -4.17 12.41 -1.25
C ASP A 108 -5.67 12.12 -1.44
N PRO A 109 -6.51 13.12 -1.74
CA PRO A 109 -7.96 12.94 -1.75
C PRO A 109 -8.44 11.91 -2.77
N GLU A 110 -7.83 11.87 -3.96
CA GLU A 110 -8.21 10.94 -5.02
C GLU A 110 -7.89 9.50 -4.63
N HIS A 111 -6.68 9.26 -4.12
CA HIS A 111 -6.27 7.93 -3.70
C HIS A 111 -6.98 7.46 -2.43
N ALA A 112 -7.23 8.36 -1.47
CA ALA A 112 -8.04 8.05 -0.30
C ALA A 112 -9.47 7.68 -0.68
N TRP A 113 -10.10 8.42 -1.60
CA TRP A 113 -11.42 8.09 -2.14
C TRP A 113 -11.43 6.73 -2.84
N HIS A 114 -10.45 6.48 -3.70
CA HIS A 114 -10.27 5.18 -4.38
C HIS A 114 -10.18 4.03 -3.38
N CYS A 115 -9.31 4.14 -2.38
CA CYS A 115 -9.16 3.10 -1.36
C CYS A 115 -10.45 2.87 -0.58
N ASN A 116 -11.19 3.93 -0.23
CA ASN A 116 -12.48 3.80 0.44
C ASN A 116 -13.52 3.08 -0.44
N LYS A 117 -13.56 3.36 -1.74
CA LYS A 117 -14.44 2.65 -2.69
C LYS A 117 -14.12 1.16 -2.73
N ILE A 118 -12.84 0.79 -2.81
CA ILE A 118 -12.39 -0.61 -2.79
C ILE A 118 -12.81 -1.31 -1.49
N MET A 119 -12.70 -0.62 -0.35
CA MET A 119 -13.09 -1.15 0.95
C MET A 119 -14.61 -1.32 1.10
N ILE A 120 -15.41 -0.37 0.61
CA ILE A 120 -16.87 -0.37 0.73
C ILE A 120 -17.50 -1.37 -0.23
N ASN A 121 -17.05 -1.41 -1.48
CA ASN A 121 -17.59 -2.30 -2.49
C ASN A 121 -17.26 -3.77 -2.21
N GLY A 122 -16.27 -4.03 -1.36
CA GLY A 122 -15.87 -5.37 -0.99
C GLY A 122 -15.32 -6.14 -2.19
N ASP A 123 -15.52 -7.45 -2.15
CA ASP A 123 -14.96 -8.36 -3.14
C ASP A 123 -15.87 -8.48 -4.37
N THR A 124 -15.63 -7.63 -5.38
CA THR A 124 -16.43 -7.58 -6.62
C THR A 124 -15.92 -8.51 -7.73
N ARG A 125 -14.84 -9.27 -7.47
CA ARG A 125 -14.17 -10.29 -8.31
C ARG A 125 -14.65 -10.35 -9.75
N ASP A 126 -13.92 -9.69 -10.64
CA ASP A 126 -13.49 -10.39 -11.84
C ASP A 126 -12.07 -10.94 -11.58
N PRO A 127 -11.83 -12.27 -11.58
CA PRO A 127 -10.50 -12.84 -11.44
C PRO A 127 -9.51 -12.35 -12.51
N ASP A 128 -10.02 -11.80 -13.61
CA ASP A 128 -9.25 -11.18 -14.68
C ASP A 128 -8.96 -9.69 -14.43
N ASP A 129 -9.37 -9.11 -13.28
CA ASP A 129 -9.01 -7.75 -12.85
C ASP A 129 -7.53 -7.70 -12.43
N ILE A 130 -6.67 -7.76 -13.44
CA ILE A 130 -5.24 -7.51 -13.34
C ILE A 130 -5.05 -6.04 -13.02
N THR A 131 -4.29 -5.77 -11.96
CA THR A 131 -3.92 -4.39 -11.59
C THR A 131 -2.42 -4.19 -11.78
N SER A 132 -1.99 -2.96 -11.91
CA SER A 132 -0.59 -2.59 -11.92
C SER A 132 -0.23 -1.71 -10.73
N ILE A 133 1.05 -1.72 -10.38
CA ILE A 133 1.64 -0.84 -9.37
C ILE A 133 2.92 -0.22 -9.91
N ALA A 134 3.06 1.09 -9.75
CA ALA A 134 4.34 1.77 -9.90
C ALA A 134 5.06 1.76 -8.55
N PRO A 135 6.19 1.04 -8.40
CA PRO A 135 6.96 1.13 -7.18
C PRO A 135 7.66 2.48 -7.11
N GLY A 136 7.95 2.96 -5.90
CA GLY A 136 8.59 4.26 -5.75
C GLY A 136 9.15 4.52 -4.36
N VAL A 137 9.82 5.65 -4.21
CA VAL A 137 10.24 6.14 -2.89
C VAL A 137 9.13 6.97 -2.28
N GLY A 138 8.71 6.59 -1.08
CA GLY A 138 7.56 7.18 -0.41
C GLY A 138 7.88 8.54 0.19
N LYS A 139 6.87 9.43 0.16
CA LYS A 139 6.92 10.72 0.85
C LYS A 139 6.12 10.65 2.15
N CYS A 140 6.63 11.33 3.17
CA CYS A 140 5.95 11.49 4.45
C CYS A 140 5.30 12.88 4.47
N VAL A 141 4.07 12.94 4.97
CA VAL A 141 3.39 14.19 5.31
C VAL A 141 3.14 14.20 6.82
N VAL A 142 3.28 15.38 7.42
CA VAL A 142 3.07 15.57 8.85
C VAL A 142 1.67 16.12 9.05
N LEU A 143 0.87 15.40 9.83
CA LEU A 143 -0.45 15.83 10.23
C LEU A 143 -0.38 16.54 11.58
N ASN A 144 -1.11 17.63 11.69
CA ASN A 144 -1.31 18.38 12.91
C ASN A 144 -2.80 18.58 13.15
N ARG A 145 -3.18 18.67 14.42
CA ARG A 145 -4.55 19.02 14.80
C ARG A 145 -4.80 20.48 14.41
N ALA A 146 -5.88 20.71 13.66
CA ALA A 146 -6.36 22.06 13.34
C ALA A 146 -6.81 22.81 14.60
#